data_AF-A0A352D6A9-F1
#
_entry.id   AF-A0A352D6A9-F1
#
_cell.length_a   1.000
_cell.length_b   1.000
_cell.length_c   1.000
_cell.angle_alpha   90.00
_cell.angle_beta   90.00
_cell.angle_gamma   90.00
#
_symmetry.space_group_name_H-M   'P 1'
#
loop_
_entity.id
_entity.type
_entity.pdbx_description
1 polymer ?
#
loop_
_entity_poly.entity_id
_entity_poly.type
_entity_poly.pdbx_seq_one_letter_code
_entity_poly.pdbx_strand_id
1 'polypeptide(L)'
;MNKERLIQCVPIELMDRLKNLLARLWDDKNPAAVHLGAIMDEFETDVKSLSGVVAEYETDCAVRLKLAEEEYREKARAFENDRAEYKARMSGLDKACGENTGKVAELNGILKSKEAELEAFRAQFAEKELQLNSKYVNKMSELYDKVSRKEMEILSRWEEKNKAMEAKYGALEAEHAEKARQIKLREKALEEEFNARKEELVKAFDRVRLDLEARETALSGREKNLAALDKALSAREEKLAALEKKRRTVTDDL
;
A
#
# COMPACT_ATOMS: atom_id res chain seq x y z
N MET A 1 -36.69 -78.60 57.53
CA MET A 1 -36.38 -79.74 58.42
C MET A 1 -37.47 -80.79 58.23
N ASN A 2 -37.30 -81.69 57.26
CA ASN A 2 -38.18 -82.85 57.09
C ASN A 2 -37.56 -84.01 57.84
N LYS A 3 -38.32 -84.65 58.73
CA LYS A 3 -37.88 -85.83 59.48
C LYS A 3 -37.56 -86.95 58.48
N GLU A 4 -36.29 -87.25 58.30
CA GLU A 4 -35.82 -88.43 57.57
C GLU A 4 -36.38 -89.66 58.28
N ARG A 5 -37.47 -90.22 57.73
CA ARG A 5 -37.92 -91.56 58.12
C ARG A 5 -36.84 -92.52 57.63
N LEU A 6 -36.15 -93.20 58.54
CA LEU A 6 -35.24 -94.28 58.17
C LEU A 6 -36.04 -95.31 57.35
N ILE A 7 -35.75 -95.37 56.05
CA ILE A 7 -36.25 -96.43 55.19
C ILE A 7 -35.46 -97.67 55.58
N GLN A 8 -36.10 -98.59 56.30
CA GLN A 8 -35.49 -99.85 56.69
C GLN A 8 -35.58 -100.79 55.48
N CYS A 9 -34.55 -100.76 54.63
CA CYS A 9 -34.49 -101.60 53.45
C CYS A 9 -34.35 -103.07 53.88
N VAL A 10 -35.30 -103.92 53.47
CA VAL A 10 -35.16 -105.36 53.59
C VAL A 10 -34.22 -105.83 52.48
N PRO A 11 -33.05 -106.42 52.78
CA PRO A 11 -32.13 -106.90 51.75
C PRO A 11 -32.81 -107.94 50.86
N ILE A 12 -32.60 -107.86 49.55
CA ILE A 12 -33.17 -108.82 48.57
C ILE A 12 -32.74 -110.26 48.94
N GLU A 13 -31.53 -110.42 49.47
CA GLU A 13 -31.03 -111.71 49.92
C GLU A 13 -31.86 -112.30 51.08
N LEU A 14 -32.52 -111.47 51.89
CA LEU A 14 -33.42 -111.92 52.96
C LEU A 14 -34.76 -112.39 52.38
N MET A 15 -35.28 -111.71 51.38
CA MET A 15 -36.50 -112.12 50.67
C MET A 15 -36.30 -113.45 49.94
N ASP A 16 -35.14 -113.64 49.29
CA ASP A 16 -34.80 -114.90 48.63
C ASP A 16 -34.64 -116.06 49.64
N ARG A 17 -34.06 -115.79 50.82
CA ARG A 17 -33.99 -116.78 51.91
C ARG A 17 -35.38 -117.16 52.41
N LEU A 18 -36.30 -116.22 52.53
CA LEU A 18 -37.69 -116.47 52.93
C LEU A 18 -38.45 -117.27 51.86
N LYS A 19 -38.24 -117.00 50.55
CA LYS A 19 -38.79 -117.81 49.44
C LYS A 19 -38.32 -119.26 49.51
N ASN A 20 -37.02 -119.46 49.77
CA ASN A 20 -36.44 -120.80 49.91
C ASN A 20 -36.96 -121.53 51.16
N LEU A 21 -37.16 -120.81 52.27
CA LEU A 21 -37.74 -121.38 53.49
C LEU A 21 -39.22 -121.77 53.27
N LEU A 22 -39.98 -120.92 52.60
CA LEU A 22 -41.37 -121.17 52.21
C LEU A 22 -41.49 -122.44 51.35
N ALA A 23 -40.63 -122.62 50.35
CA ALA A 23 -40.60 -123.81 49.50
C ALA A 23 -40.35 -125.10 50.31
N ARG A 24 -39.39 -125.08 51.24
CA ARG A 24 -39.09 -126.22 52.12
C ARG A 24 -40.26 -126.55 53.06
N LEU A 25 -40.90 -125.51 53.63
CA LEU A 25 -42.04 -125.70 54.52
C LEU A 25 -43.27 -126.25 53.79
N TRP A 26 -43.45 -125.92 52.51
CA TRP A 26 -44.47 -126.52 51.65
C TRP A 26 -44.20 -128.00 51.38
N ASP A 27 -42.95 -128.37 51.07
CA ASP A 27 -42.53 -129.77 50.88
C ASP A 27 -42.76 -130.62 52.15
N ASP A 28 -42.51 -130.03 53.32
CA ASP A 28 -42.69 -130.66 54.63
C ASP A 28 -44.16 -130.66 55.12
N LYS A 29 -45.12 -130.15 54.32
CA LYS A 29 -46.55 -130.01 54.65
C LYS A 29 -46.82 -129.25 55.95
N ASN A 30 -45.98 -128.27 56.27
CA ASN A 30 -46.09 -127.50 57.51
C ASN A 30 -47.16 -126.39 57.37
N PRO A 31 -48.16 -126.28 58.27
CA PRO A 31 -49.18 -125.23 58.20
C PRO A 31 -48.60 -123.80 58.27
N ALA A 32 -47.40 -123.61 58.83
CA ALA A 32 -46.69 -122.32 58.82
C ALA A 32 -46.31 -121.84 57.40
N ALA A 33 -46.22 -122.74 56.43
CA ALA A 33 -46.00 -122.40 55.02
C ALA A 33 -47.13 -121.53 54.46
N VAL A 34 -48.37 -121.77 54.89
CA VAL A 34 -49.54 -120.99 54.43
C VAL A 34 -49.45 -119.55 54.96
N HIS A 35 -49.10 -119.37 56.23
CA HIS A 35 -48.97 -118.04 56.83
C HIS A 35 -47.77 -117.26 56.29
N LEU A 36 -46.63 -117.92 56.12
CA LEU A 36 -45.46 -117.29 55.50
C LEU A 36 -45.74 -116.95 54.04
N GLY A 37 -46.41 -117.82 53.30
CA GLY A 37 -46.84 -117.57 51.91
C GLY A 37 -47.72 -116.33 51.81
N ALA A 38 -48.75 -116.22 52.65
CA ALA A 38 -49.63 -115.04 52.67
C ALA A 38 -48.87 -113.74 52.95
N ILE A 39 -47.97 -113.74 53.94
CA ILE A 39 -47.12 -112.59 54.26
C ILE A 39 -46.20 -112.24 53.08
N MET A 40 -45.58 -113.24 52.46
CA MET A 40 -44.70 -113.02 51.32
C MET A 40 -45.45 -112.48 50.10
N ASP A 41 -46.67 -112.95 49.85
CA ASP A 41 -47.52 -112.47 48.76
C ASP A 41 -47.91 -111.00 48.98
N GLU A 42 -48.27 -110.62 50.22
CA GLU A 42 -48.55 -109.22 50.58
C GLU A 42 -47.34 -108.31 50.30
N PHE A 43 -46.15 -108.69 50.79
CA PHE A 43 -44.92 -107.92 50.56
C PHE A 43 -44.42 -107.96 49.12
N GLU A 44 -44.68 -109.03 48.37
CA GLU A 44 -44.24 -109.14 46.98
C GLU A 44 -44.94 -108.11 46.07
N THR A 45 -46.21 -107.80 46.36
CA THR A 45 -46.93 -106.70 45.70
C THR A 45 -46.25 -105.34 45.95
N ASP A 46 -45.89 -105.06 47.21
CA ASP A 46 -45.24 -103.81 47.60
C ASP A 46 -43.83 -103.68 47.04
N VAL A 47 -43.05 -104.77 47.03
CA VAL A 47 -41.70 -104.81 46.43
C VAL A 47 -41.75 -104.55 44.92
N LYS A 48 -42.74 -105.12 44.22
CA LYS A 48 -42.96 -104.85 42.78
C LYS A 48 -43.38 -103.40 42.54
N SER A 49 -44.26 -102.85 43.38
CA SER A 49 -44.67 -101.45 43.32
C SER A 49 -43.49 -100.50 43.54
N LEU A 50 -42.68 -100.72 44.58
CA LEU A 50 -41.49 -99.92 44.88
C LEU A 50 -40.42 -100.03 43.78
N SER A 51 -40.21 -101.22 43.22
CA SER A 51 -39.29 -101.41 42.08
C SER A 51 -39.75 -100.62 40.85
N GLY A 52 -41.06 -100.57 40.61
CA GLY A 52 -41.65 -99.72 39.58
C GLY A 52 -41.41 -98.23 39.83
N VAL A 53 -41.64 -97.77 41.07
CA VAL A 53 -41.37 -96.37 41.46
C VAL A 53 -39.89 -96.02 41.33
N VAL A 54 -38.96 -96.90 41.73
CA VAL A 54 -37.52 -96.67 41.57
C VAL A 54 -37.15 -96.58 40.08
N ALA A 55 -37.67 -97.46 39.23
CA ALA A 55 -37.44 -97.39 37.79
C ALA A 55 -38.00 -96.09 37.17
N GLU A 56 -39.17 -95.62 37.61
CA GLU A 56 -39.73 -94.33 37.21
C GLU A 56 -38.83 -93.15 37.65
N TYR A 57 -38.29 -93.19 38.88
CA TYR A 57 -37.35 -92.17 39.34
C TYR A 57 -36.02 -92.21 38.60
N GLU A 58 -35.46 -93.38 38.34
CA GLU A 58 -34.21 -93.53 37.58
C GLU A 58 -34.38 -93.02 36.15
N THR A 59 -35.51 -93.34 35.51
CA THR A 59 -35.82 -92.84 34.16
C THR A 59 -36.02 -91.33 34.15
N ASP A 60 -36.76 -90.76 35.11
CA ASP A 60 -36.93 -89.31 35.24
C ASP A 60 -35.59 -88.60 35.54
N CYS A 61 -34.77 -89.12 36.45
CA CYS A 61 -33.42 -88.59 36.70
C CYS A 61 -32.54 -88.64 35.45
N ALA A 62 -32.57 -89.74 34.69
CA ALA A 62 -31.83 -89.86 33.44
C ALA A 62 -32.31 -88.88 32.37
N VAL A 63 -33.64 -88.63 32.29
CA VAL A 63 -34.22 -87.64 31.38
C VAL A 63 -33.77 -86.23 31.77
N ARG A 64 -33.88 -85.85 33.05
CA ARG A 64 -33.43 -84.53 33.53
C ARG A 64 -31.93 -84.32 33.30
N LEU A 65 -31.11 -85.35 33.52
CA LEU A 65 -29.67 -85.27 33.27
C LEU A 65 -29.38 -85.04 31.79
N LYS A 66 -30.03 -85.79 30.88
CA LYS A 66 -29.88 -85.59 29.42
C LYS A 66 -30.30 -84.18 28.99
N LEU A 67 -31.44 -83.68 29.48
CA LEU A 67 -31.90 -82.33 29.16
C LEU A 67 -30.89 -81.28 29.64
N ALA A 68 -30.37 -81.40 30.86
CA ALA A 68 -29.36 -80.48 31.37
C ALA A 68 -28.06 -80.55 30.55
N GLU A 69 -27.60 -81.74 30.17
CA GLU A 69 -26.42 -81.91 29.30
C GLU A 69 -26.62 -81.28 27.93
N GLU A 70 -27.81 -81.41 27.33
CA GLU A 70 -28.17 -80.78 26.07
C GLU A 70 -28.19 -79.26 26.20
N GLU A 71 -28.83 -78.71 27.23
CA GLU A 71 -28.83 -77.26 27.50
C GLU A 71 -27.42 -76.69 27.69
N TYR A 72 -26.56 -77.37 28.45
CA TYR A 72 -25.18 -76.93 28.65
C TYR A 72 -24.36 -77.06 27.37
N ARG A 73 -24.59 -78.10 26.56
CA ARG A 73 -23.94 -78.27 25.26
C ARG A 73 -24.36 -77.17 24.29
N GLU A 74 -25.63 -76.79 24.26
CA GLU A 74 -26.13 -75.67 23.45
C GLU A 74 -25.54 -74.34 23.90
N LYS A 75 -25.49 -74.06 25.21
CA LYS A 75 -24.84 -72.87 25.78
C LYS A 75 -23.36 -72.82 25.43
N ALA A 76 -22.65 -73.95 25.52
CA ALA A 76 -21.24 -74.03 25.15
C ALA A 76 -21.03 -73.68 23.66
N ARG A 77 -21.85 -74.23 22.76
CA ARG A 77 -21.82 -73.90 21.33
C ARG A 77 -22.14 -72.42 21.07
N ALA A 78 -23.13 -71.86 21.77
CA ALA A 78 -23.46 -70.44 21.65
C ALA A 78 -22.27 -69.56 22.06
N PHE A 79 -21.62 -69.84 23.20
CA PHE A 79 -20.44 -69.11 23.63
C PHE A 79 -19.23 -69.28 22.68
N GLU A 80 -19.05 -70.44 22.08
CA GLU A 80 -18.02 -70.66 21.06
C GLU A 80 -18.27 -69.82 19.80
N ASN A 81 -19.53 -69.75 19.36
CA ASN A 81 -19.93 -68.91 18.23
C ASN A 81 -19.73 -67.43 18.53
N ASP A 82 -20.18 -66.95 19.70
CA ASP A 82 -19.99 -65.56 20.12
C ASP A 82 -18.50 -65.22 20.20
N ARG A 83 -17.68 -66.11 20.76
CA ARG A 83 -16.23 -65.93 20.83
C ARG A 83 -15.61 -65.83 19.43
N ALA A 84 -16.05 -66.65 18.48
CA ALA A 84 -15.58 -66.59 17.10
C ALA A 84 -15.98 -65.28 16.42
N GLU A 85 -17.23 -64.83 16.62
CA GLU A 85 -17.73 -63.57 16.09
C GLU A 85 -16.96 -62.36 16.65
N TYR A 86 -16.78 -62.28 17.97
CA TYR A 86 -16.01 -61.21 18.60
C TYR A 86 -14.55 -61.20 18.12
N LYS A 87 -13.94 -62.37 17.94
CA LYS A 87 -12.58 -62.45 17.40
C LYS A 87 -12.50 -61.94 15.96
N ALA A 88 -13.48 -62.28 15.12
CA ALA A 88 -13.55 -61.77 13.76
C ALA A 88 -13.75 -60.26 13.74
N ARG A 89 -14.63 -59.72 14.59
CA ARG A 89 -14.88 -58.29 14.72
C ARG A 89 -13.64 -57.52 15.18
N MET A 90 -12.92 -58.04 16.19
CA MET A 90 -11.67 -57.42 16.66
C MET A 90 -10.61 -57.39 15.56
N SER A 91 -10.42 -58.49 14.81
CA SER A 91 -9.50 -58.49 13.68
C SER A 91 -9.89 -57.51 12.57
N GLY A 92 -11.19 -57.34 12.32
CA GLY A 92 -11.69 -56.34 11.37
C GLY A 92 -11.40 -54.91 11.83
N LEU A 93 -11.60 -54.61 13.11
CA LEU A 93 -11.29 -53.32 13.71
C LEU A 93 -9.79 -53.03 13.68
N ASP A 94 -8.93 -54.00 14.02
CA ASP A 94 -7.48 -53.84 13.98
C ASP A 94 -6.98 -53.49 12.58
N LYS A 95 -7.53 -54.14 11.54
CA LYS A 95 -7.23 -53.82 10.14
C LYS A 95 -7.68 -52.41 9.78
N ALA A 96 -8.91 -52.04 10.12
CA ALA A 96 -9.43 -50.70 9.85
C ALA A 96 -8.63 -49.61 10.57
N CYS A 97 -8.22 -49.85 11.82
CA CYS A 97 -7.32 -48.96 12.56
C CYS A 97 -5.97 -48.83 11.85
N GLY A 98 -5.37 -49.94 11.41
CA GLY A 98 -4.13 -49.94 10.63
C GLY A 98 -4.23 -49.11 9.36
N GLU A 99 -5.26 -49.34 8.55
CA GLU A 99 -5.51 -48.55 7.33
C GLU A 99 -5.70 -47.06 7.62
N ASN A 100 -6.45 -46.73 8.67
CA ASN A 100 -6.70 -45.33 9.03
C ASN A 100 -5.42 -44.64 9.52
N THR A 101 -4.57 -45.35 10.29
CA THR A 101 -3.26 -44.81 10.71
C THR A 101 -2.34 -44.57 9.51
N GLY A 102 -2.36 -45.46 8.51
CA GLY A 102 -1.63 -45.28 7.26
C GLY A 102 -2.08 -44.03 6.50
N LYS A 103 -3.40 -43.85 6.33
CA LYS A 103 -3.99 -42.66 5.69
C LYS A 103 -3.64 -41.37 6.43
N VAL A 104 -3.67 -41.38 7.77
CA VAL A 104 -3.29 -40.23 8.58
C VAL A 104 -1.81 -39.88 8.38
N ALA A 105 -0.93 -40.89 8.31
CA ALA A 105 0.49 -40.66 8.05
C ALA A 105 0.73 -40.06 6.65
N GLU A 106 0.03 -40.56 5.63
CA GLU A 106 0.08 -40.03 4.26
C GLU A 106 -0.39 -38.58 4.18
N LEU A 107 -1.57 -38.29 4.75
CA LEU A 107 -2.12 -36.92 4.79
C LEU A 107 -1.20 -35.95 5.53
N ASN A 108 -0.58 -36.38 6.63
CA ASN A 108 0.41 -35.56 7.34
C ASN A 108 1.67 -35.31 6.50
N GLY A 109 2.10 -36.28 5.69
CA GLY A 109 3.20 -36.09 4.74
C GLY A 109 2.86 -35.05 3.67
N ILE A 110 1.67 -35.15 3.08
CA ILE A 110 1.18 -34.19 2.08
C ILE A 110 1.06 -32.79 2.68
N LEU A 111 0.50 -32.69 3.90
CA LEU A 111 0.34 -31.41 4.60
C LEU A 111 1.70 -30.71 4.79
N LYS A 112 2.71 -31.42 5.31
CA LYS A 112 4.06 -30.88 5.50
C LYS A 112 4.70 -30.44 4.19
N SER A 113 4.51 -31.21 3.11
CA SER A 113 4.99 -30.81 1.78
C SER A 113 4.34 -29.51 1.31
N LYS A 114 3.02 -29.37 1.49
CA LYS A 114 2.28 -28.17 1.11
C LYS A 114 2.63 -26.95 1.95
N GLU A 115 2.87 -27.14 3.25
CA GLU A 115 3.37 -26.08 4.13
C GLU A 115 4.75 -25.58 3.68
N ALA A 116 5.67 -26.49 3.32
CA ALA A 116 6.98 -26.12 2.80
C ALA A 116 6.90 -25.37 1.46
N GLU A 117 6.03 -25.83 0.54
CA GLU A 117 5.77 -25.13 -0.73
C GLU A 117 5.22 -23.72 -0.48
N LEU A 118 4.24 -23.57 0.42
CA LEU A 118 3.67 -22.27 0.77
C LEU A 118 4.70 -21.30 1.34
N GLU A 119 5.57 -21.80 2.22
CA GLU A 119 6.61 -20.96 2.81
C GLU A 119 7.65 -20.51 1.77
N ALA A 120 8.03 -21.41 0.85
CA ALA A 120 8.88 -21.04 -0.28
C ALA A 120 8.22 -19.99 -1.20
N PHE A 121 6.91 -20.13 -1.48
CA PHE A 121 6.17 -19.13 -2.26
C PHE A 121 6.10 -17.77 -1.55
N ARG A 122 5.88 -17.75 -0.23
CA ARG A 122 5.87 -16.50 0.55
C ARG A 122 7.23 -15.81 0.50
N ALA A 123 8.32 -16.55 0.66
CA ALA A 123 9.67 -16.00 0.57
C ALA A 123 9.95 -15.38 -0.82
N GLN A 124 9.61 -16.10 -1.89
CA GLN A 124 9.75 -15.57 -3.26
C GLN A 124 8.89 -14.33 -3.52
N PHE A 125 7.68 -14.29 -2.96
CA PHE A 125 6.79 -13.14 -3.11
C PHE A 125 7.38 -11.92 -2.40
N ALA A 126 7.82 -12.08 -1.15
CA ALA A 126 8.46 -11.01 -0.38
C ALA A 126 9.72 -10.47 -1.08
N GLU A 127 10.53 -11.35 -1.67
CA GLU A 127 11.71 -10.94 -2.45
C GLU A 127 11.32 -10.11 -3.69
N LYS A 128 10.32 -10.56 -4.45
CA LYS A 128 9.83 -9.82 -5.63
C LYS A 128 9.26 -8.45 -5.25
N GLU A 129 8.52 -8.38 -4.15
CA GLU A 129 7.98 -7.13 -3.63
C GLU A 129 9.11 -6.16 -3.25
N LEU A 130 10.15 -6.64 -2.56
CA LEU A 130 11.33 -5.84 -2.22
C LEU A 130 12.09 -5.36 -3.47
N GLN A 131 12.27 -6.22 -4.46
CA GLN A 131 12.89 -5.85 -5.74
C GLN A 131 12.08 -4.78 -6.48
N LEU A 132 10.74 -4.90 -6.49
CA LEU A 132 9.87 -3.92 -7.14
C LEU A 132 9.91 -2.57 -6.42
N ASN A 133 9.83 -2.58 -5.09
CA ASN A 133 9.93 -1.37 -4.27
C ASN A 133 11.28 -0.68 -4.45
N SER A 134 12.38 -1.44 -4.46
CA SER A 134 13.72 -0.91 -4.74
C SER A 134 13.80 -0.25 -6.12
N LYS A 135 13.29 -0.91 -7.16
CA LYS A 135 13.24 -0.34 -8.52
C LYS A 135 12.41 0.95 -8.57
N TYR A 136 11.27 0.97 -7.89
CA TYR A 136 10.41 2.15 -7.83
C TYR A 136 11.11 3.32 -7.14
N VAL A 137 11.71 3.10 -5.96
CA VAL A 137 12.45 4.12 -5.20
C VAL A 137 13.62 4.66 -6.02
N ASN A 138 14.42 3.77 -6.64
CA ASN A 138 15.51 4.18 -7.50
C ASN A 138 15.01 5.03 -8.67
N LYS A 139 13.88 4.64 -9.29
CA LYS A 139 13.32 5.40 -10.40
C LYS A 139 12.81 6.77 -9.99
N MET A 140 12.19 6.88 -8.82
CA MET A 140 11.78 8.15 -8.24
C MET A 140 12.97 9.05 -7.97
N SER A 141 14.04 8.52 -7.35
CA SER A 141 15.28 9.27 -7.13
C SER A 141 15.88 9.78 -8.44
N GLU A 142 15.99 8.92 -9.47
CA GLU A 142 16.48 9.34 -10.80
C GLU A 142 15.65 10.47 -11.42
N LEU A 143 14.32 10.43 -11.24
CA LEU A 143 13.42 11.46 -11.76
C LEU A 143 13.61 12.78 -11.00
N TYR A 144 13.70 12.74 -9.67
CA TYR A 144 14.02 13.92 -8.87
C TYR A 144 15.35 14.53 -9.29
N ASP A 145 16.41 13.73 -9.41
CA ASP A 145 17.73 14.21 -9.83
C ASP A 145 17.72 14.82 -11.25
N LYS A 146 16.88 14.29 -12.15
CA LYS A 146 16.70 14.86 -13.50
C LYS A 146 15.95 16.19 -13.46
N VAL A 147 14.92 16.29 -12.64
CA VAL A 147 14.14 17.53 -12.47
C VAL A 147 15.03 18.60 -11.84
N SER A 148 15.70 18.31 -10.73
CA SER A 148 16.59 19.26 -10.06
C SER A 148 17.72 19.74 -10.96
N ARG A 149 18.33 18.86 -11.77
CA ARG A 149 19.33 19.29 -12.77
C ARG A 149 18.75 20.24 -13.81
N LYS A 150 17.56 19.93 -14.36
CA LYS A 150 16.91 20.83 -15.32
C LYS A 150 16.52 22.16 -14.71
N GLU A 151 16.06 22.18 -13.47
CA GLU A 151 15.73 23.41 -12.74
C GLU A 151 16.99 24.27 -12.58
N MET A 152 18.11 23.69 -12.16
CA MET A 152 19.40 24.40 -12.09
C MET A 152 19.84 24.92 -13.46
N GLU A 153 19.75 24.12 -14.52
CA GLU A 153 20.10 24.55 -15.88
C GLU A 153 19.24 25.74 -16.36
N ILE A 154 17.93 25.71 -16.07
CA ILE A 154 17.01 26.81 -16.42
C ILE A 154 17.33 28.07 -15.64
N LEU A 155 17.59 27.94 -14.32
CA LEU A 155 17.98 29.06 -13.47
C LEU A 155 19.28 29.70 -13.97
N SER A 156 20.32 28.91 -14.24
CA SER A 156 21.59 29.41 -14.78
C SER A 156 21.39 30.15 -16.11
N ARG A 157 20.62 29.60 -17.04
CA ARG A 157 20.31 30.26 -18.33
C ARG A 157 19.55 31.57 -18.13
N TRP A 158 18.63 31.61 -17.17
CA TRP A 158 17.87 32.81 -16.86
C TRP A 158 18.78 33.89 -16.25
N GLU A 159 19.65 33.51 -15.31
CA GLU A 159 20.65 34.41 -14.71
C GLU A 159 21.60 34.99 -15.76
N GLU A 160 22.13 34.16 -16.66
CA GLU A 160 22.99 34.59 -17.77
C GLU A 160 22.27 35.59 -18.68
N LYS A 161 21.02 35.27 -19.07
CA LYS A 161 20.20 36.17 -19.89
C LYS A 161 19.92 37.48 -19.17
N ASN A 162 19.60 37.44 -17.88
CA ASN A 162 19.32 38.64 -17.09
C ASN A 162 20.56 39.53 -16.99
N LYS A 163 21.73 38.95 -16.67
CA LYS A 163 23.02 39.66 -16.68
C LYS A 163 23.32 40.30 -18.04
N ALA A 164 23.08 39.56 -19.13
CA ALA A 164 23.28 40.08 -20.49
C ALA A 164 22.33 41.24 -20.82
N MET A 165 21.10 41.21 -20.34
CA MET A 165 20.12 42.29 -20.50
C MET A 165 20.49 43.53 -19.67
N GLU A 166 20.89 43.34 -18.41
CA GLU A 166 21.38 44.42 -17.55
C GLU A 166 22.62 45.10 -18.15
N ALA A 167 23.56 44.33 -18.69
CA ALA A 167 24.73 44.87 -19.37
C ALA A 167 24.35 45.70 -20.61
N LYS A 168 23.40 45.23 -21.43
CA LYS A 168 22.89 45.99 -22.59
C LYS A 168 22.17 47.26 -22.17
N TYR A 169 21.37 47.19 -21.12
CA TYR A 169 20.65 48.35 -20.59
C TYR A 169 21.62 49.40 -20.08
N GLY A 170 22.62 49.01 -19.26
CA GLY A 170 23.65 49.92 -18.79
C GLY A 170 24.49 50.53 -19.92
N ALA A 171 24.79 49.77 -20.97
CA ALA A 171 25.47 50.31 -22.16
C ALA A 171 24.62 51.35 -22.91
N LEU A 172 23.32 51.07 -23.07
CA LEU A 172 22.38 52.00 -23.70
C LEU A 172 22.23 53.29 -22.88
N GLU A 173 22.11 53.17 -21.56
CA GLU A 173 22.05 54.32 -20.64
C GLU A 173 23.33 55.18 -20.74
N ALA A 174 24.50 54.55 -20.79
CA ALA A 174 25.77 55.25 -20.96
C ALA A 174 25.85 55.98 -22.32
N GLU A 175 25.41 55.33 -23.41
CA GLU A 175 25.35 55.95 -24.73
C GLU A 175 24.39 57.15 -24.77
N HIS A 176 23.20 57.02 -24.16
CA HIS A 176 22.25 58.12 -24.02
C HIS A 176 22.81 59.27 -23.21
N ALA A 177 23.48 58.99 -22.09
CA ALA A 177 24.11 60.01 -21.25
C ALA A 177 25.21 60.76 -22.02
N GLU A 178 26.04 60.06 -22.78
CA GLU A 178 27.08 60.70 -23.60
C GLU A 178 26.48 61.53 -24.74
N LYS A 179 25.46 61.04 -25.45
CA LYS A 179 24.74 61.84 -26.47
C LYS A 179 24.12 63.09 -25.87
N ALA A 180 23.50 62.98 -24.69
CA ALA A 180 22.94 64.13 -23.99
C ALA A 180 24.03 65.16 -23.61
N ARG A 181 25.21 64.69 -23.17
CA ARG A 181 26.37 65.56 -22.89
C ARG A 181 26.88 66.25 -24.15
N GLN A 182 26.97 65.53 -25.27
CA GLN A 182 27.39 66.08 -26.56
C GLN A 182 26.41 67.13 -27.10
N ILE A 183 25.11 66.89 -26.98
CA ILE A 183 24.07 67.87 -27.36
C ILE A 183 24.23 69.13 -26.53
N LYS A 184 24.35 69.02 -25.19
CA LYS A 184 24.57 70.17 -24.31
C LYS A 184 25.82 70.97 -24.66
N LEU A 185 26.91 70.30 -25.04
CA LEU A 185 28.13 70.97 -25.48
C LEU A 185 27.93 71.71 -26.81
N ARG A 186 27.23 71.10 -27.77
CA ARG A 186 26.90 71.75 -29.05
C ARG A 186 25.95 72.93 -28.86
N GLU A 187 24.95 72.80 -28.00
CA GLU A 187 24.03 73.89 -27.64
C GLU A 187 24.81 75.09 -27.09
N LYS A 188 25.73 74.85 -26.13
CA LYS A 188 26.60 75.90 -25.60
C LYS A 188 27.49 76.54 -26.66
N ALA A 189 28.13 75.75 -27.52
CA ALA A 189 28.97 76.27 -28.59
C ALA A 189 28.18 77.13 -29.59
N LEU A 190 26.99 76.70 -29.97
CA LEU A 190 26.09 77.47 -30.85
C LEU A 190 25.60 78.76 -30.17
N GLU A 191 25.32 78.71 -28.87
CA GLU A 191 24.93 79.88 -28.08
C GLU A 191 26.09 80.90 -27.98
N GLU A 192 27.31 80.43 -27.76
CA GLU A 192 28.53 81.26 -27.78
C GLU A 192 28.78 81.87 -29.17
N GLU A 193 28.68 81.09 -30.26
CA GLU A 193 28.80 81.60 -31.63
C GLU A 193 27.71 82.63 -31.97
N PHE A 194 26.47 82.38 -31.55
CA PHE A 194 25.36 83.31 -31.73
C PHE A 194 25.62 84.63 -30.99
N ASN A 195 26.06 84.55 -29.73
CA ASN A 195 26.41 85.72 -28.94
C ASN A 195 27.59 86.50 -29.54
N ALA A 196 28.64 85.81 -30.00
CA ALA A 196 29.78 86.44 -30.68
C ALA A 196 29.35 87.18 -31.96
N ARG A 197 28.52 86.55 -32.81
CA ARG A 197 27.98 87.21 -34.01
C ARG A 197 27.10 88.39 -33.67
N LYS A 198 26.29 88.29 -32.61
CA LYS A 198 25.46 89.39 -32.11
C LYS A 198 26.34 90.56 -31.65
N GLU A 199 27.42 90.30 -30.93
CA GLU A 199 28.38 91.32 -30.51
C GLU A 199 29.11 91.96 -31.71
N GLU A 200 29.54 91.16 -32.68
CA GLU A 200 30.14 91.66 -33.93
C GLU A 200 29.18 92.56 -34.70
N LEU A 201 27.91 92.17 -34.78
CA LEU A 201 26.87 92.95 -35.44
C LEU A 201 26.64 94.27 -34.72
N VAL A 202 26.57 94.28 -33.39
CA VAL A 202 26.47 95.52 -32.58
C VAL A 202 27.68 96.41 -32.84
N LYS A 203 28.91 95.87 -32.81
CA LYS A 203 30.12 96.64 -33.12
C LYS A 203 30.11 97.22 -34.54
N ALA A 204 29.60 96.48 -35.52
CA ALA A 204 29.46 96.95 -36.88
C ALA A 204 28.42 98.09 -36.98
N PHE A 205 27.27 97.95 -36.32
CA PHE A 205 26.26 99.02 -36.20
C PHE A 205 26.85 100.28 -35.55
N ASP A 206 27.60 100.13 -34.46
CA ASP A 206 28.24 101.26 -33.77
C ASP A 206 29.26 101.97 -34.66
N ARG A 207 30.06 101.23 -35.44
CA ARG A 207 30.98 101.81 -36.43
C ARG A 207 30.24 102.61 -37.49
N VAL A 208 29.18 102.04 -38.06
CA VAL A 208 28.36 102.74 -39.07
C VAL A 208 27.73 103.99 -38.48
N ARG A 209 27.24 103.92 -37.23
CA ARG A 209 26.69 105.07 -36.52
C ARG A 209 27.73 106.17 -36.34
N LEU A 210 28.93 105.83 -35.84
CA LEU A 210 30.03 106.80 -35.67
C LEU A 210 30.48 107.40 -37.01
N ASP A 211 30.57 106.60 -38.07
CA ASP A 211 30.91 107.08 -39.41
C ASP A 211 29.83 108.03 -39.97
N LEU A 212 28.55 107.76 -39.70
CA LEU A 212 27.45 108.64 -40.07
C LEU A 212 27.50 109.96 -39.29
N GLU A 213 27.67 109.91 -37.97
CA GLU A 213 27.84 111.10 -37.12
C GLU A 213 29.06 111.95 -37.57
N ALA A 214 30.17 111.31 -37.93
CA ALA A 214 31.35 111.97 -38.48
C ALA A 214 31.07 112.63 -39.85
N ARG A 215 30.28 111.99 -40.71
CA ARG A 215 29.85 112.58 -41.99
C ARG A 215 28.89 113.73 -41.80
N GLU A 216 27.93 113.63 -40.87
CA GLU A 216 26.99 114.69 -40.52
C GLU A 216 27.71 115.92 -39.96
N THR A 217 28.68 115.72 -39.07
CA THR A 217 29.50 116.82 -38.53
C THR A 217 30.38 117.46 -39.61
N ALA A 218 30.97 116.66 -40.52
CA ALA A 218 31.72 117.18 -41.65
C ALA A 218 30.84 117.93 -42.66
N LEU A 219 29.62 117.44 -42.93
CA LEU A 219 28.62 118.11 -43.78
C LEU A 219 28.18 119.42 -43.14
N SER A 220 27.80 119.42 -41.86
CA SER A 220 27.47 120.65 -41.12
C SER A 220 28.62 121.65 -41.12
N GLY A 221 29.87 121.18 -41.01
CA GLY A 221 31.07 122.01 -41.15
C GLY A 221 31.21 122.63 -42.55
N ARG A 222 30.96 121.84 -43.60
CA ARG A 222 30.94 122.32 -45.00
C ARG A 222 29.82 123.33 -45.24
N GLU A 223 28.62 123.07 -44.72
CA GLU A 223 27.48 123.99 -44.82
C GLU A 223 27.77 125.32 -44.13
N LYS A 224 28.38 125.30 -42.94
CA LYS A 224 28.85 126.52 -42.25
C LYS A 224 29.90 127.27 -43.07
N ASN A 225 30.85 126.55 -43.67
CA ASN A 225 31.88 127.16 -44.53
C ASN A 225 31.29 127.76 -45.82
N LEU A 226 30.34 127.06 -46.45
CA LEU A 226 29.60 127.57 -47.62
C LEU A 226 28.79 128.80 -47.25
N ALA A 227 28.05 128.77 -46.14
CA ALA A 227 27.32 129.94 -45.64
C ALA A 227 28.26 131.13 -45.33
N ALA A 228 29.46 130.86 -44.81
CA ALA A 228 30.48 131.90 -44.60
C ALA A 228 31.05 132.44 -45.92
N LEU A 229 31.27 131.58 -46.93
CA LEU A 229 31.69 131.95 -48.28
C LEU A 229 30.61 132.77 -49.00
N ASP A 230 29.34 132.37 -48.92
CA ASP A 230 28.20 133.13 -49.46
C ASP A 230 28.11 134.49 -48.79
N LYS A 231 28.31 134.56 -47.46
CA LYS A 231 28.34 135.84 -46.73
C LYS A 231 29.54 136.71 -47.11
N ALA A 232 30.69 136.09 -47.45
CA ALA A 232 31.86 136.82 -47.92
C ALA A 232 31.72 137.28 -49.38
N LEU A 233 31.05 136.49 -50.23
CA LEU A 233 30.71 136.83 -51.60
C LEU A 233 29.68 137.95 -51.63
N SER A 234 28.61 137.91 -50.82
CA SER A 234 27.66 139.00 -50.72
C SER A 234 28.31 140.28 -50.21
N ALA A 235 29.20 140.20 -49.20
CA ALA A 235 29.99 141.35 -48.76
C ALA A 235 30.96 141.87 -49.85
N ARG A 236 31.45 141.01 -50.74
CA ARG A 236 32.31 141.39 -51.88
C ARG A 236 31.49 142.00 -53.01
N GLU A 237 30.29 141.50 -53.27
CA GLU A 237 29.32 142.05 -54.21
C GLU A 237 28.82 143.43 -53.74
N GLU A 238 28.53 143.61 -52.45
CA GLU A 238 28.23 144.92 -51.88
C GLU A 238 29.41 145.91 -52.05
N LYS A 239 30.66 145.45 -51.86
CA LYS A 239 31.85 146.26 -52.11
C LYS A 239 32.05 146.60 -53.60
N LEU A 240 31.75 145.66 -54.50
CA LEU A 240 31.81 145.88 -55.95
C LEU A 240 30.70 146.84 -56.41
N ALA A 241 29.48 146.71 -55.89
CA ALA A 241 28.39 147.65 -56.12
C ALA A 241 28.73 149.06 -55.60
N ALA A 242 29.42 149.17 -54.45
CA ALA A 242 29.93 150.44 -53.95
C ALA A 242 31.03 151.04 -54.86
N LEU A 243 31.89 150.22 -55.46
CA LEU A 243 32.92 150.64 -56.41
C LEU A 243 32.33 151.04 -57.77
N GLU A 244 31.31 150.36 -58.28
CA GLU A 244 30.59 150.74 -59.50
C GLU A 244 29.79 152.04 -59.32
N LYS A 245 29.23 152.27 -58.13
CA LYS A 245 28.60 153.57 -57.78
C LYS A 245 29.63 154.71 -57.71
N LYS A 246 30.86 154.41 -57.28
CA LYS A 246 32.00 155.36 -57.32
C LYS A 246 32.53 155.61 -58.72
N ARG A 247 32.40 154.65 -59.64
CA ARG A 247 32.86 154.78 -61.03
C ARG A 247 31.88 155.59 -61.90
N ARG A 248 30.58 155.54 -61.61
CA ARG A 248 29.55 156.38 -62.29
C ARG A 248 29.56 157.85 -61.87
N THR A 249 30.30 158.23 -60.83
CA THR A 249 30.40 159.64 -60.36
C THR A 249 31.66 160.36 -60.87
N VAL A 250 32.53 159.69 -61.63
CA VAL A 250 33.82 160.25 -62.11
C VAL A 250 33.85 160.45 -63.64
N THR A 251 32.84 159.98 -64.39
CA THR A 251 32.80 160.10 -65.86
C THR A 251 31.86 161.19 -66.40
N ASP A 252 31.30 162.06 -65.55
CA ASP A 252 30.40 163.16 -65.97
C ASP A 252 31.08 164.55 -65.93
N ASP A 253 32.41 164.66 -65.83
CA ASP A 253 33.15 165.94 -65.86
C ASP A 253 34.30 165.97 -66.88
N LEU A 254 34.07 165.46 -68.11
CA LEU A 254 34.81 165.85 -69.33
C LEU A 254 33.98 165.58 -70.59
#